data_AF-A0A0F9PKY2-F1
#
_entry.id   AF-A0A0F9PKY2-F1
#
_cell.length_a   1.000
_cell.length_b   1.000
_cell.length_c   1.000
_cell.angle_alpha   90.00
_cell.angle_beta   90.00
_cell.angle_gamma   90.00
#
_symmetry.space_group_name_H-M   'P 1'
#
loop_
_entity.id
_entity.type
_entity.pdbx_description
1 polymer ?
#
loop_
_entity_poly.entity_id
_entity_poly.type
_entity_poly.pdbx_seq_one_letter_code
_entity_poly.pdbx_strand_id
1 'polypeptide(L)'
;MPPSVRVRVTAKATTGPCEQCPEDIPEGERYVTVVMTFGQSKAGKTKYKAVRVHFVCLAKWLICDDLRYSTRKKEKGGRPEGSGLQLNEEGKKKRRHLIRTRARLLRLILATPDWEDSGMDRIRKLVGRIEAIQPQIKELGGPINDNLNRRASEVRKALDAKIKRSASYVV
;
A
#
# COMPACT_ATOMS: atom_id res chain seq x y z
N MET A 1 9.51 -4.61 -25.97
CA MET A 1 9.35 -6.08 -26.05
C MET A 1 7.90 -6.42 -25.70
N PRO A 2 7.16 -7.16 -26.55
CA PRO A 2 5.79 -7.57 -26.26
C PRO A 2 5.74 -8.48 -25.03
N PRO A 3 4.62 -8.50 -24.28
CA PRO A 3 4.47 -9.41 -23.17
C PRO A 3 4.56 -10.86 -23.66
N SER A 4 5.40 -11.65 -23.01
CA SER A 4 5.63 -13.05 -23.35
C SER A 4 5.76 -13.89 -22.09
N VAL A 5 5.38 -15.16 -22.20
CA VAL A 5 5.50 -16.16 -21.13
C VAL A 5 6.44 -17.26 -21.59
N ARG A 6 7.39 -17.63 -20.73
CA ARG A 6 8.30 -18.75 -20.95
C ARG A 6 8.17 -19.72 -19.78
N VAL A 7 7.93 -20.97 -20.07
CA VAL A 7 7.91 -22.07 -19.10
C VAL A 7 9.22 -22.85 -19.23
N ARG A 8 9.89 -23.10 -18.11
CA ARG A 8 11.09 -23.95 -18.06
C ARG A 8 10.89 -25.04 -17.02
N VAL A 9 11.26 -26.26 -17.36
CA VAL A 9 11.31 -27.38 -16.44
C VAL A 9 12.77 -27.65 -16.11
N THR A 10 13.12 -27.65 -14.84
CA THR A 10 14.49 -27.89 -14.37
C THR A 10 14.46 -28.75 -13.10
N ALA A 11 15.57 -29.44 -12.81
CA ALA A 11 15.76 -30.06 -11.51
C ALA A 11 16.18 -29.00 -10.50
N LYS A 12 15.68 -29.12 -9.27
CA LYS A 12 16.01 -28.18 -8.20
C LYS A 12 17.40 -28.49 -7.65
N ALA A 13 18.29 -27.49 -7.65
CA ALA A 13 19.65 -27.66 -7.11
C ALA A 13 19.70 -27.61 -5.57
N THR A 14 18.76 -26.90 -4.94
CA THR A 14 18.64 -26.81 -3.48
C THR A 14 17.16 -26.71 -3.11
N THR A 15 16.76 -27.33 -2.00
CA THR A 15 15.38 -27.26 -1.50
C THR A 15 14.92 -25.80 -1.39
N GLY A 16 13.70 -25.52 -1.82
CA GLY A 16 13.16 -24.17 -1.69
C GLY A 16 11.70 -24.05 -2.08
N PRO A 17 11.09 -22.88 -1.85
CA PRO A 17 9.64 -22.76 -1.77
C PRO A 17 8.92 -22.94 -3.09
N CYS A 18 7.72 -23.53 -3.01
CA CYS A 18 6.70 -23.47 -4.04
C CYS A 18 5.82 -22.22 -3.83
N GLU A 19 5.53 -21.49 -4.90
CA GLU A 19 4.65 -20.31 -4.84
C GLU A 19 3.15 -20.64 -4.88
N GLN A 20 2.78 -21.92 -4.94
CA GLN A 20 1.39 -22.37 -5.09
C GLN A 20 0.88 -23.21 -3.90
N CYS A 21 1.74 -23.92 -3.19
CA CYS A 21 1.40 -24.74 -2.03
C CYS A 21 2.35 -24.39 -0.85
N PRO A 22 2.03 -24.79 0.38
CA PRO A 22 2.87 -24.49 1.54
C PRO A 22 4.14 -25.36 1.62
N GLU A 23 4.27 -26.37 0.77
CA GLU A 23 5.38 -27.31 0.78
C GLU A 23 6.56 -26.78 -0.05
N ASP A 24 7.77 -27.09 0.39
CA ASP A 24 8.98 -26.82 -0.37
C ASP A 24 9.16 -27.84 -1.50
N ILE A 25 9.83 -27.40 -2.57
CA ILE A 25 10.32 -28.24 -3.66
C ILE A 25 11.66 -28.82 -3.19
N PRO A 26 11.77 -30.15 -2.98
CA PRO A 26 13.01 -30.77 -2.53
C PRO A 26 14.10 -30.74 -3.61
N GLU A 27 15.34 -30.87 -3.16
CA GLU A 27 16.50 -31.02 -4.03
C GLU A 27 16.36 -32.24 -4.95
N GLY A 28 16.83 -32.11 -6.20
CA GLY A 28 16.74 -33.15 -7.22
C GLY A 28 15.39 -33.28 -7.90
N GLU A 29 14.30 -32.75 -7.32
CA GLU A 29 12.96 -32.85 -7.90
C GLU A 29 12.79 -31.90 -9.10
N ARG A 30 12.01 -32.36 -10.08
CA ARG A 30 11.63 -31.55 -11.25
C ARG A 30 10.60 -30.49 -10.84
N TYR A 31 10.89 -29.25 -11.16
CA TYR A 31 9.98 -28.13 -10.92
C TYR A 31 9.83 -27.26 -12.16
N VAL A 32 8.81 -26.42 -12.14
CA VAL A 32 8.48 -25.51 -13.23
C VAL A 32 8.78 -24.09 -12.81
N THR A 33 9.53 -23.38 -13.65
CA THR A 33 9.70 -21.93 -13.57
C THR A 33 8.88 -21.26 -14.68
N VAL A 34 7.88 -20.48 -14.29
CA VAL A 34 7.11 -19.64 -15.21
C VAL A 34 7.67 -18.23 -15.18
N VAL A 35 8.22 -17.76 -16.29
CA VAL A 35 8.77 -16.40 -16.45
C VAL A 35 7.81 -15.59 -17.30
N MET A 36 7.16 -14.60 -16.70
CA MET A 36 6.27 -13.67 -17.37
C MET A 36 6.97 -12.33 -17.57
N THR A 37 6.99 -11.82 -18.79
CA THR A 37 7.55 -10.51 -19.13
C THR A 37 6.42 -9.50 -19.39
N PHE A 38 6.52 -8.31 -18.79
CA PHE A 38 5.48 -7.26 -18.82
C PHE A 38 5.94 -6.00 -19.57
N GLY A 39 6.91 -6.14 -20.48
CA GLY A 39 7.53 -5.02 -21.18
C GLY A 39 8.62 -4.31 -20.36
N GLN A 40 8.90 -3.05 -20.71
CA GLN A 40 9.98 -2.25 -20.11
C GLN A 40 9.45 -1.22 -19.12
N SER A 41 10.23 -0.94 -18.07
CA SER A 41 10.01 0.19 -17.18
C SER A 41 10.37 1.52 -17.85
N LYS A 42 9.97 2.65 -17.25
CA LYS A 42 10.37 4.00 -17.70
C LYS A 42 11.89 4.17 -17.78
N ALA A 43 12.65 3.39 -17.01
CA ALA A 43 14.11 3.38 -17.01
C ALA A 43 14.71 2.32 -17.95
N GLY A 44 13.94 1.78 -18.91
CA GLY A 44 14.40 0.81 -19.92
C GLY A 44 14.58 -0.64 -19.42
N LYS A 45 14.60 -0.89 -18.11
CA LYS A 45 14.74 -2.25 -17.56
C LYS A 45 13.49 -3.10 -17.82
N THR A 46 13.68 -4.31 -18.33
CA THR A 46 12.59 -5.29 -18.55
C THR A 46 11.97 -5.70 -17.22
N LYS A 47 10.64 -5.57 -17.12
CA LYS A 47 9.87 -6.04 -15.98
C LYS A 47 9.50 -7.49 -16.23
N TYR A 48 9.93 -8.38 -15.33
CA TYR A 48 9.52 -9.77 -15.37
C TYR A 48 9.14 -10.25 -13.96
N LYS A 49 8.29 -11.28 -13.92
CA LYS A 49 7.99 -12.05 -12.72
C LYS A 49 8.35 -13.49 -13.02
N ALA A 50 9.18 -14.08 -12.18
CA ALA A 50 9.47 -15.51 -12.20
C ALA A 50 8.69 -16.16 -11.05
N VAL A 51 7.98 -17.24 -11.35
CA VAL A 51 7.24 -18.04 -10.37
C VAL A 51 7.79 -19.46 -10.42
N ARG A 52 8.10 -20.01 -9.25
CA ARG A 52 8.55 -21.41 -9.12
C ARG A 52 7.47 -22.25 -8.46
N VAL A 53 7.11 -23.36 -9.09
CA VAL A 53 6.08 -24.29 -8.58
C VAL A 53 6.51 -25.73 -8.80
N HIS A 54 6.04 -26.66 -7.97
CA HIS A 54 6.15 -28.09 -8.27
C HIS A 54 5.55 -28.38 -9.64
N PHE A 55 6.03 -29.43 -10.30
CA PHE A 55 5.52 -29.83 -11.60
C PHE A 55 4.00 -30.07 -11.57
N VAL A 56 3.51 -30.76 -10.54
CA VAL A 56 2.08 -31.02 -10.31
C VAL A 56 1.28 -29.75 -9.97
N CYS A 57 1.91 -28.75 -9.35
CA CYS A 57 1.25 -27.51 -8.97
C CYS A 57 1.04 -26.55 -10.15
N LEU A 58 1.67 -26.78 -11.31
CA LEU A 58 1.57 -25.89 -12.47
C LEU A 58 0.13 -25.69 -12.93
N ALA A 59 -0.66 -26.76 -13.04
CA ALA A 59 -2.04 -26.67 -13.50
C ALA A 59 -2.90 -25.82 -12.55
N LYS A 60 -2.79 -26.06 -11.24
CA LYS A 60 -3.49 -25.28 -10.21
C LYS A 60 -3.06 -23.81 -10.26
N TRP A 61 -1.76 -23.56 -10.43
CA TRP A 61 -1.23 -22.21 -10.54
C TRP A 61 -1.78 -21.46 -11.76
N LEU A 62 -1.82 -22.10 -12.94
CA LEU A 62 -2.37 -21.52 -14.16
C LEU A 62 -3.84 -21.12 -13.99
N ILE A 63 -4.66 -21.99 -13.40
CA ILE A 63 -6.06 -21.70 -13.11
C ILE A 63 -6.18 -20.52 -12.15
N CYS A 64 -5.40 -20.51 -11.05
CA CYS A 64 -5.42 -19.42 -10.10
C CYS A 64 -4.95 -18.09 -10.71
N ASP A 65 -3.94 -18.09 -11.59
CA ASP A 65 -3.45 -16.87 -12.23
C ASP A 65 -4.45 -16.32 -13.25
N ASP A 66 -5.10 -17.18 -14.04
CA ASP A 66 -6.17 -16.78 -14.96
C ASP A 66 -7.41 -16.26 -14.22
N LEU A 67 -7.81 -16.90 -13.12
CA LEU A 67 -8.86 -16.37 -12.25
C LEU A 67 -8.49 -14.98 -11.71
N ARG A 68 -7.25 -14.78 -11.25
CA ARG A 68 -6.78 -13.45 -10.80
C ARG A 68 -6.71 -12.44 -11.94
N TYR A 69 -6.38 -12.86 -13.16
CA TYR A 69 -6.35 -11.98 -14.31
C TYR A 69 -7.77 -11.58 -14.73
N SER A 70 -8.68 -12.55 -14.82
CA SER A 70 -10.08 -12.34 -15.20
C SER A 70 -10.84 -11.51 -14.17
N THR A 71 -10.62 -11.71 -12.87
CA THR A 71 -11.19 -10.83 -11.82
C THR A 71 -10.68 -9.41 -11.96
N ARG A 72 -9.36 -9.20 -12.06
CA ARG A 72 -8.78 -7.86 -12.29
C ARG A 72 -9.30 -7.19 -13.58
N LYS A 73 -9.50 -7.97 -14.64
CA LYS A 73 -10.02 -7.49 -15.94
C LYS A 73 -11.51 -7.14 -15.84
N LYS A 74 -12.33 -7.97 -15.19
CA LYS A 74 -13.76 -7.72 -14.96
C LYS A 74 -13.97 -6.51 -14.06
N GLU A 75 -13.16 -6.36 -13.02
CA GLU A 75 -13.26 -5.29 -12.03
C GLU A 75 -12.66 -3.94 -12.47
N LYS A 76 -12.06 -3.85 -13.67
CA LYS A 76 -11.47 -2.63 -14.27
C LYS A 76 -10.88 -1.65 -13.21
N GLY A 77 -9.99 -2.16 -12.36
CA GLY A 77 -9.25 -1.35 -11.38
C GLY A 77 -9.71 -1.42 -9.92
N GLY A 78 -10.64 -2.31 -9.58
CA GLY A 78 -10.97 -2.65 -8.19
C GLY A 78 -9.84 -3.35 -7.43
N ARG A 79 -9.84 -3.21 -6.10
CA ARG A 79 -9.03 -4.06 -5.20
C ARG A 79 -9.75 -5.43 -5.12
N PRO A 80 -9.05 -6.58 -5.20
CA PRO A 80 -9.69 -7.89 -5.16
C PRO A 80 -10.70 -8.03 -4.02
N GLU A 81 -11.80 -8.75 -4.23
CA GLU A 81 -12.75 -9.06 -3.16
C GLU A 81 -12.05 -9.67 -1.94
N GLY A 82 -12.45 -9.26 -0.73
CA GLY A 82 -11.77 -9.65 0.52
C GLY A 82 -10.45 -8.92 0.80
N SER A 83 -9.99 -8.04 -0.10
CA SER A 83 -8.82 -7.20 0.15
C SER A 83 -9.23 -5.75 0.50
N GLY A 84 -8.63 -5.19 1.56
CA GLY A 84 -8.95 -3.83 2.05
C GLY A 84 -9.22 -3.80 3.55
N LEU A 85 -9.63 -2.63 4.06
CA LEU A 85 -10.20 -2.53 5.41
C LEU A 85 -11.58 -3.19 5.37
N GLN A 86 -11.72 -4.35 6.01
CA GLN A 86 -12.94 -5.14 6.10
C GLN A 86 -13.93 -4.53 7.10
N LEU A 87 -14.32 -3.27 6.84
CA LEU A 87 -15.28 -2.55 7.66
C LEU A 87 -16.69 -2.70 7.09
N ASN A 88 -17.68 -2.65 7.99
CA ASN A 88 -19.07 -2.41 7.58
C ASN A 88 -19.22 -1.03 6.90
N GLU A 89 -20.30 -0.82 6.16
CA GLU A 89 -20.51 0.44 5.42
C GLU A 89 -20.54 1.67 6.34
N GLU A 90 -21.06 1.54 7.55
CA GLU A 90 -21.05 2.59 8.58
C GLU A 90 -19.63 2.93 9.05
N GLY A 91 -18.82 1.92 9.36
CA GLY A 91 -17.41 2.08 9.73
C GLY A 91 -16.61 2.70 8.58
N LYS A 92 -16.87 2.30 7.33
CA LYS A 92 -16.27 2.96 6.15
C LYS A 92 -16.68 4.42 6.05
N LYS A 93 -17.96 4.77 6.27
CA LYS A 93 -18.44 6.18 6.25
C LYS A 93 -17.79 6.99 7.37
N LYS A 94 -17.79 6.48 8.61
CA LYS A 94 -17.19 7.13 9.78
C LYS A 94 -15.69 7.35 9.58
N ARG A 95 -14.98 6.32 9.13
CA ARG A 95 -13.53 6.42 8.85
C ARG A 95 -13.23 7.41 7.72
N ARG A 96 -14.01 7.41 6.63
CA ARG A 96 -13.87 8.41 5.55
C ARG A 96 -14.09 9.83 6.06
N HIS A 97 -15.08 10.05 6.93
CA HIS A 97 -15.34 11.34 7.55
C HIS A 97 -14.14 11.79 8.38
N LEU A 98 -13.65 10.97 9.31
CA LEU A 98 -12.51 11.30 10.16
C LEU A 98 -11.23 11.61 9.37
N ILE A 99 -10.94 10.83 8.31
CA ILE A 99 -9.78 11.08 7.43
C ILE A 99 -9.90 12.43 6.72
N ARG A 100 -11.09 12.76 6.20
CA ARG A 100 -11.35 14.06 5.57
C ARG A 100 -11.23 15.20 6.57
N THR A 101 -11.72 15.02 7.79
CA THR A 101 -11.60 15.99 8.88
C THR A 101 -10.13 16.22 9.24
N ARG A 102 -9.34 15.16 9.43
CA ARG A 102 -7.88 15.28 9.64
C ARG A 102 -7.21 16.02 8.49
N ALA A 103 -7.52 15.67 7.24
CA ALA A 103 -6.95 16.34 6.07
C ALA A 103 -7.29 17.83 6.02
N ARG A 104 -8.52 18.21 6.39
CA ARG A 104 -8.96 19.61 6.53
C ARG A 104 -8.19 20.35 7.61
N LEU A 105 -8.03 19.76 8.79
CA LEU A 105 -7.25 20.35 9.89
C LEU A 105 -5.79 20.60 9.48
N LEU A 106 -5.17 19.64 8.80
CA LEU A 106 -3.80 19.80 8.28
C LEU A 106 -3.67 20.93 7.24
N ARG A 107 -4.71 21.19 6.44
CA ARG A 107 -4.73 22.35 5.52
C ARG A 107 -4.87 23.67 6.27
N LEU A 108 -5.68 23.69 7.33
CA LEU A 108 -5.84 24.87 8.19
C LEU A 108 -4.53 25.20 8.93
N ILE A 109 -3.78 24.20 9.40
CA ILE A 109 -2.45 24.42 10.00
C ILE A 109 -1.49 25.08 9.00
N LEU A 110 -1.48 24.62 7.74
CA LEU A 110 -0.65 25.23 6.71
C LEU A 110 -1.05 26.67 6.41
N ALA A 111 -2.35 26.94 6.32
CA ALA A 111 -2.89 28.26 6.01
C ALA A 111 -2.81 29.26 7.18
N THR A 112 -2.70 28.78 8.42
CA THR A 112 -2.60 29.65 9.60
C THR A 112 -1.19 30.25 9.68
N PRO A 113 -1.04 31.59 9.76
CA PRO A 113 0.26 32.21 9.95
C PRO A 113 0.87 31.79 11.29
N ASP A 114 2.18 31.55 11.31
CA ASP A 114 2.94 31.04 12.45
C ASP A 114 3.92 32.08 13.03
N TRP A 115 3.82 33.33 12.59
CA TRP A 115 4.64 34.47 13.03
C TRP A 115 3.96 35.36 14.06
N GLU A 116 2.71 35.08 14.43
CA GLU A 116 1.94 35.79 15.47
C GLU A 116 1.51 34.82 16.56
N ASP A 117 1.49 35.29 17.81
CA ASP A 117 1.06 34.50 18.99
C ASP A 117 -0.36 33.94 18.81
N SER A 118 -1.26 34.76 18.28
CA SER A 118 -2.65 34.37 17.97
C SER A 118 -2.73 33.24 16.94
N GLY A 119 -1.78 33.20 15.99
CA GLY A 119 -1.64 32.17 14.98
C GLY A 119 -1.10 30.86 15.58
N MET A 120 -0.13 30.94 16.48
CA MET A 120 0.43 29.79 17.17
C MET A 120 -0.58 29.10 18.09
N ASP A 121 -1.40 29.85 18.81
CA ASP A 121 -2.50 29.30 19.62
C ASP A 121 -3.56 28.59 18.77
N ARG A 122 -3.86 29.15 17.61
CA ARG A 122 -4.78 28.53 16.64
C ARG A 122 -4.20 27.23 16.09
N ILE A 123 -2.90 27.19 15.78
CA ILE A 123 -2.21 25.96 15.35
C ILE A 123 -2.28 24.91 16.47
N ARG A 124 -2.01 25.27 17.72
CA ARG A 124 -2.08 24.36 18.88
C ARG A 124 -3.47 23.73 19.03
N LYS A 125 -4.54 24.54 18.94
CA LYS A 125 -5.93 24.04 18.97
C LYS A 125 -6.22 23.08 17.82
N LEU A 126 -5.68 23.33 16.62
CA LEU A 126 -5.84 22.46 15.46
C LEU A 126 -5.09 21.14 15.63
N VAL A 127 -3.88 21.17 16.21
CA VAL A 127 -3.09 19.98 16.53
C VAL A 127 -3.83 19.11 17.55
N GLY A 128 -4.32 19.68 18.66
CA GLY A 128 -5.09 18.93 19.65
C GLY A 128 -6.35 18.25 19.07
N ARG A 129 -7.02 18.89 18.09
CA ARG A 129 -8.12 18.26 17.35
C ARG A 129 -7.68 17.08 16.49
N ILE A 130 -6.48 17.15 15.90
CA ILE A 130 -5.91 16.02 15.14
C ILE A 130 -5.58 14.87 16.09
N GLU A 131 -4.96 15.16 17.23
CA GLU A 131 -4.61 14.18 18.27
C GLU A 131 -5.84 13.47 18.82
N ALA A 132 -6.97 14.17 18.99
CA ALA A 132 -8.23 13.54 19.40
C ALA A 132 -8.85 12.60 18.34
N ILE A 133 -8.65 12.90 17.05
CA ILE A 133 -9.23 12.14 15.93
C ILE A 133 -8.37 10.90 15.57
N GLN A 134 -7.05 10.98 15.78
CA GLN A 134 -6.11 9.95 15.34
C GLN A 134 -6.33 8.57 15.99
N PRO A 135 -6.64 8.46 17.30
CA PRO A 135 -7.02 7.19 17.94
C PRO A 135 -8.28 6.59 17.33
N GLN A 136 -9.31 7.40 17.06
CA GLN A 136 -10.57 6.95 16.48
C GLN A 136 -10.39 6.36 15.08
N ILE A 137 -9.47 6.93 14.28
CA ILE A 137 -9.13 6.38 12.96
C ILE A 137 -8.41 5.04 13.09
N LYS A 138 -7.51 4.92 14.07
CA LYS A 138 -6.73 3.70 14.33
C LYS A 138 -7.64 2.56 14.78
N GLU A 139 -8.56 2.84 15.69
CA GLU A 139 -9.55 1.87 16.18
C GLU A 139 -10.45 1.35 15.05
N LEU A 140 -10.91 2.24 14.16
CA LEU A 140 -11.80 1.87 13.06
C LEU A 140 -11.15 1.05 11.95
N GLY A 141 -9.84 0.84 11.91
CA GLY A 141 -9.27 0.03 10.81
C GLY A 141 -7.78 0.21 10.58
N GLY A 142 -7.06 0.54 11.63
CA GLY A 142 -5.61 0.66 11.61
C GLY A 142 -5.11 2.06 11.20
N PRO A 143 -3.80 2.27 11.39
CA PRO A 143 -3.17 3.56 11.20
C PRO A 143 -3.27 4.04 9.75
N ILE A 144 -3.23 5.36 9.58
CA ILE A 144 -3.11 5.96 8.25
C ILE A 144 -1.70 5.70 7.74
N ASN A 145 -1.58 5.22 6.51
CA ASN A 145 -0.28 5.13 5.85
C ASN A 145 0.10 6.50 5.30
N ASP A 146 0.97 7.22 6.00
CA ASP A 146 1.40 8.56 5.62
C ASP A 146 2.18 8.60 4.29
N ASN A 147 2.74 7.47 3.83
CA ASN A 147 3.37 7.39 2.50
C ASN A 147 2.35 7.49 1.37
N LEU A 148 1.08 7.13 1.61
CA LEU A 148 0.00 7.26 0.64
C LEU A 148 -0.61 8.67 0.63
N ASN A 149 -0.26 9.52 1.59
CA ASN A 149 -0.62 10.93 1.57
C ASN A 149 0.27 11.63 0.52
N ARG A 150 -0.21 11.72 -0.72
CA ARG A 150 0.44 12.34 -1.90
C ARG A 150 0.65 13.87 -1.74
N ARG A 151 1.29 14.30 -0.66
CA ARG A 151 1.74 15.69 -0.46
C ARG A 151 3.15 15.84 -1.00
N ALA A 152 3.43 16.98 -1.62
CA ALA A 152 4.80 17.38 -1.98
C ALA A 152 5.70 17.39 -0.73
N SER A 153 6.98 17.10 -0.91
CA SER A 153 7.97 17.03 0.18
C SER A 153 8.07 18.35 0.96
N GLU A 154 8.02 19.48 0.26
CA GLU A 154 8.05 20.83 0.83
C GLU A 154 6.88 21.08 1.78
N VAL A 155 5.68 20.67 1.39
CA VAL A 155 4.46 20.82 2.20
C VAL A 155 4.53 19.99 3.47
N ARG A 156 5.18 18.81 3.42
CA ARG A 156 5.39 17.99 4.62
C ARG A 156 6.35 18.68 5.59
N LYS A 157 7.51 19.15 5.09
CA LYS A 157 8.50 19.88 5.89
C LYS A 157 7.91 21.14 6.55
N ALA A 158 7.11 21.91 5.82
CA ALA A 158 6.45 23.10 6.35
C ALA A 158 5.45 22.75 7.47
N LEU A 159 4.69 21.67 7.30
CA LEU A 159 3.73 21.20 8.29
C LEU A 159 4.43 20.69 9.57
N ASP A 160 5.49 19.90 9.41
CA ASP A 160 6.28 19.39 10.52
C ASP A 160 6.96 20.53 11.30
N ALA A 161 7.47 21.55 10.59
CA ALA A 161 8.04 22.74 11.21
C ALA A 161 7.02 23.51 12.06
N LYS A 162 5.80 23.74 11.54
CA LYS A 162 4.73 24.42 12.27
C LYS A 162 4.28 23.65 13.50
N ILE A 163 4.11 22.33 13.37
CA ILE A 163 3.74 21.47 14.50
C ILE A 163 4.84 21.50 15.57
N LYS A 164 6.11 21.36 15.17
CA LYS A 164 7.24 21.40 16.11
C LYS A 164 7.34 22.73 16.85
N ARG A 165 7.14 23.86 16.16
CA ARG A 165 7.11 25.18 16.81
C ARG A 165 5.95 25.33 17.80
N SER A 166 4.78 24.76 17.47
CA SER A 166 3.62 24.82 18.37
C SER A 166 3.81 24.03 19.67
N ALA A 167 4.70 23.02 19.62
CA ALA A 167 5.11 22.25 20.80
C ALA A 167 6.23 22.94 21.61
N SER A 168 7.11 23.72 20.96
CA SER A 168 8.20 24.43 21.64
C SER A 168 7.80 25.77 22.28
N TYR A 169 6.65 26.34 21.91
CA TYR A 169 6.10 27.59 22.49
C TYR A 169 5.40 27.36 23.85
N VAL A 170 5.83 26.33 24.59
CA VAL A 170 5.38 26.04 25.96
C VAL A 170 6.50 26.50 26.88
N VAL A 171 6.50 27.80 27.18
CA VAL A 171 7.21 28.42 28.30
C VAL A 171 6.21 29.38 28.95
#